data_AF-A0A957Q3I3-F1
#
_entry.id   AF-A0A957Q3I3-F1
#
_cell.length_a   1.000
_cell.length_b   1.000
_cell.length_c   1.000
_cell.angle_alpha   90.00
_cell.angle_beta   90.00
_cell.angle_gamma   90.00
#
_symmetry.space_group_name_H-M   'P 1'
#
loop_
_entity.id
_entity.type
_entity.pdbx_description
1 polymer ?
#
loop_
_entity_poly.entity_id
_entity_poly.type
_entity_poly.pdbx_seq_one_letter_code
_entity_poly.pdbx_strand_id
1 'polypeptide(L)'
;LWMVPGSHKRTPQELRAMEFKVDPAEAVELLLPPGTAVLWRTATWHCVGPNQSRQTRKIMHIGYHHRWLRPTDYMQQDPALIERSSPIRRQLLGALPSGDNPLGDDPDFHPSSQYWLTKNREDVPLRAWYEARNGAIEPTRQPVHL
;
A
#
# COMPACT_ATOMS: atom_id res chain seq x y z
N LEU A 1 13.99 5.70 14.56
CA LEU A 1 12.54 5.94 14.30
C LEU A 1 11.86 5.72 15.62
N TRP A 2 11.06 6.66 16.11
CA TRP A 2 10.27 6.46 17.33
C TRP A 2 8.91 5.90 16.97
N MET A 3 8.41 4.97 17.77
CA MET A 3 7.12 4.31 17.55
C MET A 3 6.42 4.05 18.87
N VAL A 4 5.10 4.06 18.87
CA VAL A 4 4.27 3.67 20.01
C VAL A 4 3.54 2.37 19.64
N PRO A 5 4.04 1.20 20.03
CA PRO A 5 3.41 -0.08 19.71
C PRO A 5 1.95 -0.13 20.17
N GLY A 6 1.07 -0.73 19.37
CA GLY A 6 -0.36 -0.85 19.71
C GLY A 6 -1.20 0.41 19.54
N SER A 7 -0.60 1.60 19.37
CA SER A 7 -1.33 2.87 19.19
C SER A 7 -2.35 2.88 18.04
N HIS A 8 -2.14 2.07 17.00
CA HIS A 8 -3.09 1.88 15.89
C HIS A 8 -4.43 1.24 16.30
N LYS A 9 -4.54 0.74 17.52
CA LYS A 9 -5.78 0.18 18.09
C LYS A 9 -6.58 1.20 18.90
N ARG A 10 -5.99 2.38 19.18
CA ARG A 10 -6.66 3.40 19.99
C ARG A 10 -7.80 4.04 19.22
N THR A 11 -8.89 4.31 19.92
CA THR A 11 -10.06 4.98 19.33
C THR A 11 -9.83 6.49 19.25
N PRO A 12 -10.50 7.22 18.34
CA PRO A 12 -10.41 8.68 18.30
C PRO A 12 -10.80 9.36 19.63
N GLN A 13 -11.69 8.74 20.41
CA GLN A 13 -12.11 9.21 21.73
C GLN A 13 -10.97 9.13 22.75
N GLU A 14 -10.27 7.98 22.81
CA GLU A 14 -9.10 7.81 23.67
C GLU A 14 -7.99 8.81 23.31
N LEU A 15 -7.73 9.00 22.02
CA LEU A 15 -6.72 9.93 21.54
C LEU A 15 -7.02 11.39 21.94
N ARG A 16 -8.29 11.79 21.93
CA ARG A 16 -8.71 13.10 22.43
C ARG A 16 -8.61 13.22 23.95
N ALA A 17 -8.98 12.17 24.68
CA ALA A 17 -8.91 12.14 26.14
C ALA A 17 -7.47 12.30 26.65
N MET A 18 -6.49 11.77 25.92
CA MET A 18 -5.05 11.96 26.20
C MET A 18 -4.45 13.22 25.55
N GLU A 19 -5.29 14.15 25.05
CA GLU A 19 -4.85 15.39 24.38
C GLU A 19 -3.86 15.18 23.23
N PHE A 20 -3.94 14.04 22.56
CA PHE A 20 -2.98 13.58 21.57
C PHE A 20 -1.51 13.50 22.04
N LYS A 21 -1.28 13.34 23.34
CA LYS A 21 0.07 13.21 23.94
C LYS A 21 0.24 11.78 24.45
N VAL A 22 1.22 11.06 23.91
CA VAL A 22 1.57 9.72 24.40
C VAL A 22 2.49 9.85 25.61
N ASP A 23 2.30 8.95 26.58
CA ASP A 23 3.31 8.75 27.63
C ASP A 23 4.65 8.35 26.99
N PRO A 24 5.74 9.07 27.25
CA PRO A 24 7.07 8.71 26.75
C PRO A 24 7.48 7.26 27.05
N ALA A 25 6.97 6.65 28.13
CA ALA A 25 7.24 5.26 28.48
C ALA A 25 6.64 4.24 27.49
N GLU A 26 5.60 4.62 26.73
CA GLU A 26 5.03 3.77 25.68
C GLU A 26 5.77 3.87 24.35
N ALA A 27 6.65 4.86 24.20
CA ALA A 27 7.41 5.09 22.99
C ALA A 27 8.73 4.30 23.01
N VAL A 28 9.00 3.60 21.91
CA VAL A 28 10.24 2.86 21.70
C VAL A 28 11.03 3.50 20.56
N GLU A 29 12.33 3.67 20.76
CA GLU A 29 13.24 4.02 19.69
C GLU A 29 13.75 2.76 18.98
N LEU A 30 13.51 2.69 17.67
CA LEU A 30 14.03 1.63 16.82
C LEU A 30 15.46 1.97 16.40
N LEU A 31 16.42 1.26 17.00
CA LEU A 31 17.85 1.24 16.68
C LEU A 31 18.17 -0.05 15.95
N LEU A 32 18.33 0.02 14.62
CA LEU A 32 18.37 -1.17 13.77
C LEU A 32 19.62 -1.17 12.87
N PRO A 33 20.23 -2.34 12.63
CA PRO A 33 21.34 -2.45 11.69
C PRO A 33 20.89 -2.25 10.24
N PRO A 34 21.79 -1.84 9.33
CA PRO A 34 21.51 -1.77 7.90
C PRO A 34 20.94 -3.09 7.36
N GLY A 35 19.95 -2.99 6.47
CA GLY A 35 19.26 -4.16 5.90
C GLY A 35 18.06 -4.66 6.71
N THR A 36 17.85 -4.14 7.92
CA THR A 36 16.64 -4.46 8.69
C THR A 36 15.40 -3.84 8.04
N ALA A 37 14.35 -4.64 7.87
CA ALA A 37 13.03 -4.17 7.48
C ALA A 37 12.11 -4.12 8.70
N VAL A 38 11.30 -3.06 8.80
CA VAL A 38 10.24 -2.93 9.81
C VAL A 38 8.92 -2.80 9.07
N LEU A 39 7.93 -3.58 9.48
CA LEU A 39 6.55 -3.48 8.99
C LEU A 39 5.66 -2.95 10.10
N TRP A 40 4.89 -1.90 9.81
CA TRP A 40 3.91 -1.34 10.73
C TRP A 40 2.66 -0.87 9.98
N ARG A 41 1.53 -0.77 10.71
CA ARG A 41 0.33 -0.12 10.17
C ARG A 41 0.53 1.39 10.17
N THR A 42 0.11 2.08 9.11
CA THR A 42 0.24 3.55 8.99
C THR A 42 -0.43 4.33 10.14
N ALA A 43 -1.48 3.78 10.75
CA ALA A 43 -2.14 4.34 11.93
C ALA A 43 -1.34 4.21 13.24
N THR A 44 -0.22 3.47 13.24
CA THR A 44 0.67 3.40 14.41
C THR A 44 1.37 4.74 14.54
N TRP A 45 1.32 5.34 15.72
CA TRP A 45 1.98 6.61 15.98
C TRP A 45 3.49 6.42 15.92
N HIS A 46 4.14 7.30 15.17
CA HIS A 46 5.56 7.25 14.92
C HIS A 46 6.07 8.64 14.56
N CYS A 47 7.35 8.89 14.81
CA CYS A 47 8.01 10.13 14.38
C CYS A 47 9.51 9.92 14.15
N VAL A 48 10.10 10.82 13.37
CA VAL A 48 11.54 10.87 13.22
C VAL A 48 12.16 11.47 14.48
N GLY A 49 13.13 10.76 15.07
CA GLY A 49 13.97 11.30 16.13
C GLY A 49 15.18 12.05 15.57
N PRO A 50 15.77 12.99 16.35
CA PRO A 50 16.99 13.70 15.98
C PRO A 50 18.14 12.70 15.75
N ASN A 51 18.92 12.91 14.68
CA ASN A 51 20.11 12.10 14.42
C ASN A 51 21.29 12.71 15.18
N GLN A 52 21.63 12.13 16.33
CA GLN A 52 22.75 12.58 17.17
C GLN A 52 24.10 11.96 16.77
N SER A 53 24.13 11.14 15.70
CA SER A 53 25.35 10.50 15.22
C SER A 53 26.08 11.34 14.16
N ARG A 54 27.33 11.00 13.87
CA ARG A 54 28.10 11.57 12.75
C ARG A 54 27.81 10.92 11.39
N GLN A 55 26.84 10.00 11.33
CA GLN A 55 26.52 9.23 10.14
C GLN A 55 25.16 9.65 9.58
N THR A 56 25.04 9.75 8.26
CA THR A 56 23.74 9.98 7.62
C THR A 56 22.85 8.75 7.71
N ARG A 57 21.66 8.89 8.29
CA ARG A 57 20.62 7.85 8.27
C ARG A 57 19.86 7.89 6.94
N LYS A 58 19.92 6.81 6.16
CA LYS A 58 19.11 6.60 4.94
C LYS A 58 18.06 5.51 5.19
N ILE A 59 16.85 5.73 4.69
CA ILE A 59 15.74 4.77 4.80
C ILE A 59 14.98 4.72 3.47
N MET A 60 14.34 3.59 3.18
CA MET A 60 13.40 3.43 2.08
C MET A 60 12.03 3.11 2.67
N HIS A 61 11.02 3.92 2.36
CA HIS A 61 9.64 3.67 2.77
C HIS A 61 8.88 3.02 1.63
N ILE A 62 8.26 1.87 1.89
CA ILE A 62 7.38 1.18 0.94
C ILE A 62 5.99 1.14 1.56
N GLY A 63 5.06 1.89 0.99
CA GLY A 63 3.67 1.92 1.41
C GLY A 63 2.83 0.89 0.66
N TYR A 64 2.14 0.02 1.39
CA TYR A 64 1.11 -0.85 0.83
C TYR A 64 -0.26 -0.31 1.16
N HIS A 65 -1.05 -0.05 0.12
CA HIS A 65 -2.39 0.50 0.25
C HIS A 65 -3.40 -0.44 -0.39
N HIS A 66 -4.63 -0.35 0.08
CA HIS A 66 -5.73 -1.01 -0.60
C HIS A 66 -5.87 -0.45 -2.01
N ARG A 67 -6.21 -1.33 -2.95
CA ARG A 67 -6.27 -1.03 -4.38
C ARG A 67 -7.20 0.14 -4.73
N TRP A 68 -8.26 0.36 -3.96
CA TRP A 68 -9.19 1.49 -4.14
C TRP A 68 -8.64 2.87 -3.73
N LEU A 69 -7.44 2.95 -3.17
CA LEU A 69 -6.78 4.20 -2.83
C LEU A 69 -5.89 4.62 -3.99
N ARG A 70 -6.02 5.87 -4.43
CA ARG A 70 -5.13 6.44 -5.43
C ARG A 70 -3.71 6.55 -4.85
N PRO A 71 -2.66 6.06 -5.55
CA PRO A 71 -1.29 6.33 -5.19
C PRO A 71 -1.00 7.85 -5.20
N THR A 72 -0.19 8.31 -4.26
CA THR A 72 0.16 9.74 -4.15
C THR A 72 1.28 10.15 -5.10
N ASP A 73 2.15 9.22 -5.49
CA ASP A 73 3.30 9.45 -6.35
C ASP A 73 3.66 8.15 -7.12
N TYR A 74 4.53 8.25 -8.13
CA TYR A 74 5.01 7.13 -8.96
C TYR A 74 3.86 6.29 -9.55
N MET A 75 2.90 6.98 -10.17
CA MET A 75 1.70 6.38 -10.76
C MET A 75 2.00 5.32 -11.81
N GLN A 76 3.06 5.53 -12.59
CA GLN A 76 3.57 4.58 -13.58
C GLN A 76 5.01 4.25 -13.26
N GLN A 77 5.33 2.96 -13.35
CA GLN A 77 6.67 2.45 -13.15
C GLN A 77 7.39 2.31 -14.49
N ASP A 78 8.71 2.20 -14.44
CA ASP A 78 9.53 1.89 -15.62
C ASP A 78 8.96 0.66 -16.38
N PRO A 79 8.64 0.79 -17.69
CA PRO A 79 8.12 -0.32 -18.49
C PRO A 79 9.00 -1.57 -18.45
N ALA A 80 10.33 -1.40 -18.47
CA ALA A 80 11.27 -2.52 -18.41
C ALA A 80 11.23 -3.23 -17.04
N LEU A 81 10.84 -2.52 -15.97
CA LEU A 81 10.59 -3.13 -14.65
C LEU A 81 9.28 -3.92 -14.63
N ILE A 82 8.23 -3.39 -15.26
CA ILE A 82 6.94 -4.08 -15.35
C ILE A 82 7.06 -5.36 -16.18
N GLU A 83 7.74 -5.30 -17.32
CA GLU A 83 7.93 -6.43 -18.23
C GLU A 83 8.55 -7.64 -17.51
N ARG A 84 9.67 -7.42 -16.78
CA ARG A 84 10.36 -8.48 -16.01
C ARG A 84 9.69 -8.89 -14.70
N SER A 85 8.57 -8.27 -14.33
CA SER A 85 7.88 -8.52 -13.05
C SER A 85 6.85 -9.64 -13.16
N SER A 86 6.77 -10.48 -12.11
CA SER A 86 5.72 -11.49 -11.97
C SER A 86 4.33 -10.84 -11.83
N PRO A 87 3.22 -11.57 -12.06
CA PRO A 87 1.87 -11.01 -11.94
C PRO A 87 1.59 -10.32 -10.59
N ILE A 88 2.04 -10.93 -9.48
CA ILE A 88 1.93 -10.33 -8.14
C ILE A 88 2.74 -9.04 -8.05
N ARG A 89 3.97 -9.03 -8.57
CA ARG A 89 4.84 -7.85 -8.50
C ARG A 89 4.29 -6.72 -9.36
N ARG A 90 3.76 -7.00 -10.56
CA ARG A 90 3.07 -6.02 -11.41
C ARG A 90 1.93 -5.35 -10.66
N GLN A 91 1.12 -6.15 -9.95
CA GLN A 91 0.03 -5.61 -9.13
C GLN A 91 0.50 -4.73 -7.98
N LEU A 92 1.55 -5.13 -7.25
CA LEU A 92 2.12 -4.31 -6.16
C LEU A 92 2.73 -3.01 -6.68
N LEU A 93 3.19 -3.00 -7.93
CA LEU A 93 3.71 -1.85 -8.65
C LEU A 93 2.62 -0.99 -9.30
N GLY A 94 1.34 -1.34 -9.14
CA GLY A 94 0.21 -0.60 -9.71
C GLY A 94 -0.03 -0.85 -11.21
N ALA A 95 0.71 -1.75 -11.86
CA ALA A 95 0.44 -2.04 -13.26
C ALA A 95 -0.89 -2.79 -13.43
N LEU A 96 -1.65 -2.38 -14.45
CA LEU A 96 -2.81 -3.12 -14.93
C LEU A 96 -2.33 -4.28 -15.84
N PRO A 97 -2.96 -5.46 -15.78
CA PRO A 97 -2.70 -6.55 -16.71
C PRO A 97 -2.80 -6.14 -18.20
N SER A 98 -3.76 -5.28 -18.56
CA SER A 98 -3.91 -4.75 -19.92
C SER A 98 -2.77 -3.84 -20.36
N GLY A 99 -2.05 -3.24 -19.41
CA GLY A 99 -1.10 -2.16 -19.68
C GLY A 99 -1.74 -0.77 -19.80
N ASP A 100 -3.05 -0.65 -19.60
CA ASP A 100 -3.75 0.64 -19.63
C ASP A 100 -3.28 1.58 -18.51
N ASN A 101 -3.58 2.87 -18.68
CA ASN A 101 -3.29 3.86 -17.66
C ASN A 101 -4.13 3.58 -16.39
N PRO A 102 -3.52 3.40 -15.21
CA PRO A 102 -4.26 3.12 -13.98
C PRO A 102 -5.20 4.25 -13.52
N LEU A 103 -5.02 5.46 -14.05
CA LEU A 103 -5.88 6.63 -13.81
C LEU A 103 -6.97 6.82 -14.89
N GLY A 104 -7.13 5.86 -15.80
CA GLY A 104 -8.14 5.91 -16.85
C GLY A 104 -7.76 6.80 -18.03
N ASP A 105 -8.76 7.12 -18.85
CA ASP A 105 -8.59 7.75 -20.17
C ASP A 105 -8.15 9.22 -20.11
N ASP A 106 -8.49 9.92 -19.02
CA ASP A 106 -8.15 11.33 -18.78
C ASP A 106 -7.42 11.48 -17.42
N PRO A 107 -6.16 11.01 -17.32
CA PRO A 107 -5.44 10.92 -16.05
C PRO A 107 -5.07 12.28 -15.44
N ASP A 108 -4.99 13.32 -16.27
CA ASP A 108 -4.51 14.65 -15.89
C ASP A 108 -5.66 15.54 -15.41
N PHE A 109 -6.80 15.52 -16.11
CA PHE A 109 -7.94 16.40 -15.79
C PHE A 109 -9.05 15.66 -15.05
N HIS A 110 -9.33 14.39 -15.39
CA HIS A 110 -10.39 13.58 -14.76
C HIS A 110 -9.94 12.16 -14.38
N PRO A 111 -8.96 12.02 -13.47
CA PRO A 111 -8.42 10.73 -13.11
C PRO A 111 -9.51 9.82 -12.53
N SER A 112 -9.76 8.71 -13.20
CA SER A 112 -10.67 7.66 -12.77
C SER A 112 -9.88 6.39 -12.47
N SER A 113 -9.75 6.07 -11.19
CA SER A 113 -8.99 4.89 -10.78
C SER A 113 -9.64 3.61 -11.31
N GLN A 114 -8.99 2.97 -12.28
CA GLN A 114 -9.43 1.67 -12.84
C GLN A 114 -9.32 0.53 -11.81
N TYR A 115 -8.71 0.81 -10.67
CA TYR A 115 -8.52 -0.11 -9.58
C TYR A 115 -9.78 -0.37 -8.75
N TRP A 116 -10.68 0.60 -8.60
CA TRP A 116 -11.88 0.49 -7.76
C TRP A 116 -13.07 -0.13 -8.50
N LEU A 117 -13.27 0.25 -9.76
CA LEU A 117 -14.28 -0.32 -10.65
C LEU A 117 -13.56 -0.86 -11.88
N THR A 118 -13.15 -2.13 -11.80
CA THR A 118 -12.51 -2.79 -12.94
C THR A 118 -13.52 -2.98 -14.07
N LYS A 119 -13.45 -2.10 -15.08
CA LYS A 119 -14.34 -2.13 -16.25
C LYS A 119 -14.00 -3.29 -17.19
N ASN A 120 -12.71 -3.55 -17.34
CA ASN A 120 -12.18 -4.63 -18.18
C ASN A 120 -11.95 -5.89 -17.33
N ARG A 121 -12.53 -7.03 -17.75
CA ARG A 121 -12.35 -8.30 -17.04
C ARG A 121 -10.89 -8.75 -16.98
N GLU A 122 -10.07 -8.39 -17.98
CA GLU A 122 -8.65 -8.73 -17.99
C GLU A 122 -7.87 -8.04 -16.88
N ASP A 123 -8.35 -6.89 -16.40
CA ASP A 123 -7.72 -6.12 -15.34
C ASP A 123 -8.13 -6.54 -13.93
N VAL A 124 -8.93 -7.61 -13.83
CA VAL A 124 -9.27 -8.20 -12.53
C VAL A 124 -7.97 -8.63 -11.84
N PRO A 125 -7.69 -8.11 -10.63
CA PRO A 125 -6.41 -8.33 -9.94
C PRO A 125 -6.10 -9.81 -9.77
N LEU A 126 -4.88 -10.22 -10.14
CA LEU A 126 -4.38 -11.59 -10.07
C LEU A 126 -5.26 -12.66 -10.74
N ARG A 127 -6.20 -12.31 -11.63
CA ARG A 127 -7.13 -13.28 -12.26
C ARG A 127 -6.39 -14.46 -12.90
N ALA A 128 -5.52 -14.17 -13.86
CA ALA A 128 -4.76 -15.20 -14.57
C ALA A 128 -3.85 -16.01 -13.62
N TRP A 129 -3.28 -15.36 -12.60
CA TRP A 129 -2.47 -16.04 -11.58
C TRP A 129 -3.29 -17.01 -10.73
N TYR A 130 -4.52 -16.63 -10.37
CA TYR A 130 -5.44 -17.47 -9.61
C TYR A 130 -5.94 -18.65 -10.45
N GLU A 131 -6.39 -18.39 -11.68
CA GLU A 131 -6.89 -19.42 -12.61
C GLU A 131 -5.82 -20.46 -12.93
N ALA A 132 -4.57 -20.04 -13.12
CA ALA A 132 -3.44 -20.95 -13.35
C ALA A 132 -3.15 -21.88 -12.17
N ARG A 133 -3.55 -21.51 -10.94
CA ARG A 133 -3.30 -22.30 -9.72
C ARG A 133 -4.48 -23.16 -9.30
N ASN A 134 -5.70 -22.72 -9.58
CA ASN A 134 -6.93 -23.31 -9.06
C ASN A 134 -7.84 -23.89 -10.16
N GLY A 135 -7.41 -23.84 -11.44
CA GLY A 135 -8.27 -24.11 -12.57
C GLY A 135 -9.14 -22.90 -12.92
N ALA A 136 -9.68 -22.88 -14.14
CA ALA A 136 -10.61 -21.84 -14.55
C ALA A 136 -11.89 -21.91 -13.70
N ILE A 137 -12.28 -20.78 -13.10
CA ILE A 137 -13.60 -20.66 -12.48
C ILE A 137 -14.63 -20.60 -13.62
N GLU A 138 -15.49 -21.62 -13.74
CA GLU A 138 -16.73 -21.43 -14.48
C GLU A 138 -17.58 -20.38 -13.75
N PRO A 139 -18.06 -19.33 -14.42
CA PRO A 139 -18.79 -18.26 -13.76
C PRO A 139 -20.15 -18.77 -13.27
N THR A 140 -20.25 -19.18 -12.01
CA THR A 140 -21.52 -19.30 -11.32
C THR A 140 -22.04 -17.90 -11.01
N ARG A 141 -22.65 -17.25 -12.02
CA ARG A 141 -23.45 -16.04 -11.81
C ARG A 141 -24.76 -16.46 -11.15
N GLN A 142 -24.81 -16.47 -9.82
CA GLN A 142 -26.07 -16.15 -9.15
C GLN A 142 -26.08 -14.64 -8.92
N PRO A 143 -27.03 -13.90 -9.50
CA PRO A 143 -27.18 -12.49 -9.18
C PRO A 143 -27.55 -12.38 -7.69
N VAL A 144 -26.69 -11.70 -6.92
CA VAL A 144 -27.04 -11.27 -5.57
C VAL A 144 -27.91 -10.02 -5.75
N HIS A 145 -29.22 -10.17 -5.60
CA HIS A 145 -30.11 -9.04 -5.43
C HIS A 145 -29.82 -8.41 -4.05
N LEU A 146 -29.43 -7.14 -4.06
CA LEU A 146 -29.43 -6.28 -2.87
C LEU A 146 -30.86 -5.84 -2.56
#